data_AF-A0A0N4USZ1-F1
#
_entry.id   AF-A0A0N4USZ1-F1
#
_cell.length_a   1.000
_cell.length_b   1.000
_cell.length_c   1.000
_cell.angle_alpha   90.00
_cell.angle_beta   90.00
_cell.angle_gamma   90.00
#
_symmetry.space_group_name_H-M   'P 1'
#
loop_
_entity.id
_entity.type
_entity.pdbx_description
1 polymer ?
#
loop_
_entity_poly.entity_id
_entity_poly.type
_entity_poly.pdbx_seq_one_letter_code
_entity_poly.pdbx_strand_id
1 'polypeptide(L)'
;MIYTVLIVQILSITTLLILQILYFRKSIFLQIIPAFVAATLIYSIIRRKHAYVWPTIALSCFHIVLSFYLEIIFLFYYIFKPAYIIMVLNWAFDTQYTEKTVSYYVQSTVIFISVITFGLYNYWHLHIYSSSHKIWEHFSIMISPQHQFPQPRYCTLKKPHRSSD
;
A
#
# COMPACT_ATOMS: atom_id res chain seq x y z
N MET A 1 -11.06 9.62 -14.62
CA MET A 1 -9.92 8.73 -14.28
C MET A 1 -9.67 8.64 -12.77
N ILE A 2 -9.54 9.74 -12.02
CA ILE A 2 -9.31 9.67 -10.56
C ILE A 2 -10.49 9.04 -9.80
N TYR A 3 -11.73 9.39 -10.15
CA TYR A 3 -12.93 8.84 -9.51
C TYR A 3 -13.10 7.33 -9.73
N THR A 4 -12.87 6.84 -10.94
CA THR A 4 -12.96 5.40 -11.25
C THR A 4 -11.93 4.60 -10.44
N VAL A 5 -10.75 5.16 -10.29
CA VAL A 5 -9.66 4.59 -9.49
C VAL A 5 -10.00 4.54 -7.99
N LEU A 6 -10.58 5.62 -7.44
CA LEU A 6 -11.04 5.66 -6.05
C LEU A 6 -12.17 4.67 -5.79
N ILE A 7 -13.10 4.49 -6.73
CA ILE A 7 -14.20 3.53 -6.61
C ILE A 7 -13.67 2.10 -6.51
N VAL A 8 -12.73 1.71 -7.40
CA VAL A 8 -12.11 0.37 -7.35
C VAL A 8 -11.39 0.14 -6.02
N GLN A 9 -10.76 1.19 -5.48
CA GLN A 9 -10.05 1.06 -4.21
C GLN A 9 -11.01 0.90 -3.02
N ILE A 10 -12.10 1.67 -2.98
CA ILE A 10 -13.17 1.51 -1.98
C ILE A 10 -13.78 0.10 -2.06
N LEU A 11 -14.04 -0.40 -3.27
CA LEU A 11 -14.53 -1.77 -3.46
C LEU A 11 -13.54 -2.79 -2.91
N SER A 12 -12.25 -2.67 -3.23
CA SER A 12 -11.23 -3.60 -2.73
C SER A 12 -11.11 -3.60 -1.20
N ILE A 13 -11.14 -2.41 -0.57
CA ILE A 13 -11.11 -2.27 0.89
C ILE A 13 -12.35 -2.92 1.51
N THR A 14 -13.52 -2.69 0.91
CA THR A 14 -14.79 -3.25 1.39
C THR A 14 -14.79 -4.77 1.29
N THR A 15 -14.32 -5.33 0.17
CA THR A 15 -14.21 -6.78 0.00
C THR A 15 -13.23 -7.40 1.01
N LEU A 16 -12.07 -6.77 1.23
CA LEU A 16 -11.11 -7.22 2.24
C LEU A 16 -11.68 -7.16 3.66
N LEU A 17 -12.43 -6.10 3.97
CA LEU A 17 -13.13 -5.93 5.24
C LEU A 17 -14.15 -7.05 5.47
N ILE A 18 -14.98 -7.35 4.47
CA ILE A 18 -15.98 -8.42 4.56
C ILE A 18 -15.29 -9.77 4.76
N LEU A 19 -14.25 -10.07 3.98
CA LEU A 19 -13.52 -11.33 4.06
C LEU A 19 -12.85 -11.50 5.44
N GLN A 20 -12.29 -10.43 6.01
CA GLN A 20 -11.72 -10.45 7.35
C GLN A 20 -12.77 -10.66 8.46
N ILE A 21 -13.95 -10.03 8.35
CA ILE A 21 -15.04 -10.22 9.32
C ILE A 21 -15.51 -11.67 9.34
N LEU A 22 -15.70 -12.27 8.15
CA LEU A 22 -16.27 -13.61 8.02
C LEU A 22 -15.28 -14.69 8.44
N TYR A 23 -14.03 -14.61 8.01
CA TYR A 23 -13.06 -15.69 8.18
C TYR A 23 -12.06 -15.47 9.33
N PHE A 24 -11.77 -14.21 9.69
CA PHE A 24 -10.70 -13.86 10.62
C PHE A 24 -11.22 -13.12 11.85
N ARG A 25 -12.29 -13.63 12.48
CA ARG A 25 -12.93 -13.02 13.67
C ARG A 25 -12.00 -12.80 14.86
N LYS A 26 -10.86 -13.49 14.93
CA LYS A 26 -9.81 -13.29 15.95
C LYS A 26 -8.84 -12.15 15.61
N SER A 27 -8.88 -11.67 14.37
CA SER A 27 -7.99 -10.65 13.79
C SER A 27 -8.60 -9.24 13.80
N ILE A 28 -9.60 -8.98 14.66
CA ILE A 28 -10.32 -7.70 14.72
C ILE A 28 -9.37 -6.52 14.96
N PHE A 29 -8.26 -6.72 15.68
CA PHE A 29 -7.24 -5.67 15.86
C PHE A 29 -6.58 -5.23 14.54
N LEU A 30 -6.36 -6.16 13.61
CA LEU A 30 -5.83 -5.86 12.28
C LEU A 30 -6.85 -5.13 11.40
N GLN A 31 -8.13 -5.15 11.77
CA GLN A 31 -9.23 -4.50 11.05
C GLN A 31 -9.32 -2.98 11.31
N ILE A 32 -8.71 -2.49 12.40
CA ILE A 32 -8.68 -1.06 12.73
C ILE A 32 -7.92 -0.27 11.66
N ILE A 33 -6.85 -0.84 11.11
CA ILE A 33 -6.00 -0.21 10.10
C ILE A 33 -6.81 0.09 8.81
N PRO A 34 -7.43 -0.90 8.13
CA PRO A 34 -8.24 -0.64 6.95
C PRO A 34 -9.51 0.19 7.25
N ALA A 35 -10.11 0.07 8.44
CA ALA A 35 -11.26 0.89 8.83
C ALA A 35 -10.89 2.38 8.99
N PHE A 36 -9.75 2.67 9.62
CA PHE A 36 -9.23 4.03 9.75
C PHE A 36 -8.94 4.63 8.37
N VAL A 37 -8.31 3.86 7.49
CA VAL A 37 -8.02 4.32 6.13
C VAL A 37 -9.30 4.58 5.34
N ALA A 38 -10.31 3.70 5.42
CA ALA A 38 -11.60 3.91 4.79
C ALA A 38 -12.27 5.21 5.27
N ALA A 39 -12.22 5.50 6.58
CA ALA A 39 -12.75 6.74 7.14
C ALA A 39 -12.01 7.97 6.60
N THR A 40 -10.67 7.94 6.49
CA THR A 40 -9.89 9.05 5.90
C THR A 40 -10.19 9.27 4.42
N LEU A 41 -10.48 8.19 3.67
CA LEU A 41 -10.88 8.23 2.26
C LEU A 41 -12.26 8.86 2.08
N ILE A 42 -13.24 8.48 2.89
CA ILE A 42 -14.57 9.08 2.88
C ILE A 42 -14.48 10.57 3.23
N TYR A 43 -13.71 10.92 4.26
CA TYR A 43 -13.48 12.30 4.66
C TYR A 43 -12.85 13.14 3.55
N SER A 44 -11.85 12.57 2.85
CA SER A 44 -11.19 13.17 1.68
C SER A 44 -12.19 13.52 0.57
N ILE A 45 -13.08 12.58 0.23
CA ILE A 45 -14.11 12.76 -0.80
C ILE A 45 -15.07 13.90 -0.42
N ILE A 46 -15.52 13.93 0.84
CA ILE A 46 -16.46 14.95 1.34
C ILE A 46 -15.83 16.35 1.28
N ARG A 47 -14.57 16.49 1.70
CA ARG A 47 -13.89 17.79 1.78
C ARG A 47 -13.33 18.30 0.45
N ARG A 48 -13.33 17.48 -0.61
CA ARG A 48 -12.78 17.80 -1.95
C ARG A 48 -11.38 18.44 -1.92
N LYS A 49 -10.59 18.20 -0.87
CA LYS A 49 -9.26 18.79 -0.71
C LYS A 49 -8.21 17.81 -1.24
N HIS A 50 -7.44 18.26 -2.22
CA HIS A 50 -6.31 17.51 -2.78
C HIS A 50 -5.19 17.22 -1.77
N ALA A 51 -5.21 17.79 -0.56
CA ALA A 51 -4.24 17.44 0.48
C ALA A 51 -4.41 16.01 1.03
N TYR A 52 -5.53 15.34 0.75
CA TYR A 52 -5.84 14.01 1.27
C TYR A 52 -5.51 12.86 0.30
N VAL A 53 -4.54 13.06 -0.61
CA VAL A 53 -3.98 11.97 -1.43
C VAL A 53 -3.01 11.08 -0.62
N TRP A 54 -2.43 11.62 0.44
CA TRP A 54 -1.45 10.93 1.28
C TRP A 54 -1.96 9.60 1.89
N PRO A 55 -3.19 9.52 2.46
CA PRO A 55 -3.75 8.25 2.94
C PRO A 55 -3.92 7.21 1.82
N THR A 56 -4.25 7.66 0.61
CA THR A 56 -4.44 6.80 -0.57
C THR A 56 -3.11 6.20 -1.06
N ILE A 57 -2.03 6.99 -1.03
CA ILE A 57 -0.67 6.53 -1.32
C ILE A 57 -0.23 5.52 -0.25
N ALA A 58 -0.39 5.85 1.03
CA ALA A 58 -0.04 4.98 2.14
C ALA A 58 -0.77 3.62 2.08
N LEU A 59 -2.05 3.63 1.72
CA LEU A 59 -2.84 2.42 1.54
C LEU A 59 -2.33 1.55 0.38
N SER A 60 -1.98 2.18 -0.74
CA SER A 60 -1.46 1.44 -1.90
C SER A 60 -0.15 0.73 -1.54
N CYS A 61 0.74 1.40 -0.80
CA CYS A 61 1.95 0.81 -0.25
C CYS A 61 1.64 -0.36 0.71
N PHE A 62 0.67 -0.18 1.61
CA PHE A 62 0.24 -1.25 2.52
C PHE A 62 -0.25 -2.49 1.76
N HIS A 63 -1.08 -2.31 0.73
CA HIS A 63 -1.59 -3.42 -0.07
C HIS A 63 -0.50 -4.14 -0.88
N ILE A 64 0.49 -3.41 -1.39
CA ILE A 64 1.65 -4.03 -2.05
C ILE A 64 2.41 -4.93 -1.06
N VAL A 65 2.72 -4.41 0.13
CA VAL A 65 3.41 -5.19 1.17
C VAL A 65 2.57 -6.39 1.59
N LEU A 66 1.27 -6.20 1.81
CA LEU A 66 0.33 -7.27 2.15
C LEU A 66 0.30 -8.36 1.07
N SER A 67 0.25 -7.98 -0.22
CA SER A 67 0.32 -8.92 -1.34
C SER A 67 1.59 -9.78 -1.29
N PHE A 68 2.76 -9.17 -1.08
CA PHE A 68 4.01 -9.91 -0.97
C PHE A 68 4.02 -10.88 0.22
N TYR A 69 3.52 -10.45 1.38
CA TYR A 69 3.39 -11.34 2.54
C TYR A 69 2.44 -12.51 2.25
N LEU A 70 1.29 -12.24 1.62
CA LEU A 70 0.34 -13.28 1.24
C LEU A 70 0.97 -14.24 0.21
N GLU A 71 1.70 -13.75 -0.79
CA GLU A 71 2.39 -14.58 -1.78
C GLU A 71 3.44 -15.49 -1.14
N ILE A 72 4.27 -14.98 -0.23
CA ILE A 72 5.30 -15.79 0.46
C ILE A 72 4.64 -16.88 1.31
N ILE A 73 3.63 -16.50 2.11
CA ILE A 73 2.88 -17.45 2.93
C ILE A 73 2.20 -18.50 2.04
N PHE A 74 1.58 -18.06 0.94
CA PHE A 74 0.87 -18.94 0.03
C PHE A 74 1.82 -19.90 -0.71
N LEU A 75 2.99 -19.41 -1.13
CA LEU A 75 4.05 -20.21 -1.75
C LEU A 75 4.56 -21.29 -0.79
N PHE A 76 4.75 -20.94 0.49
CA PHE A 76 5.09 -21.90 1.54
C PHE A 76 4.01 -22.99 1.66
N TYR A 77 2.73 -22.63 1.77
CA TYR A 77 1.66 -23.62 1.86
C TYR A 77 1.50 -24.46 0.59
N TYR A 78 1.71 -23.87 -0.58
CA TYR A 78 1.59 -24.54 -1.87
C TYR A 78 2.66 -25.64 -2.06
N ILE A 79 3.89 -25.39 -1.60
CA ILE A 79 5.01 -26.34 -1.73
C ILE A 79 4.97 -27.37 -0.61
N PHE A 80 4.89 -26.92 0.65
CA PHE A 80 5.15 -27.78 1.81
C PHE A 80 3.94 -28.58 2.27
N LYS A 81 2.72 -28.03 2.17
CA LYS A 81 1.52 -28.72 2.69
C LYS A 81 1.20 -30.01 1.92
N PRO A 82 1.22 -30.05 0.57
CA PRO A 82 1.01 -31.28 -0.18
C PRO A 82 2.17 -32.26 -0.01
N ALA A 83 3.41 -31.76 0.02
CA ALA A 83 4.60 -32.59 0.22
C ALA A 83 4.57 -33.32 1.57
N TYR A 84 4.15 -32.62 2.63
CA TYR A 84 3.97 -33.21 3.96
C TYR A 84 2.88 -34.28 3.98
N ILE A 85 1.72 -34.04 3.35
CA ILE A 85 0.62 -35.01 3.29
C ILE A 85 1.07 -36.29 2.58
N ILE A 86 1.73 -36.17 1.43
CA ILE A 86 2.24 -37.32 0.66
C ILE A 86 3.31 -38.08 1.45
N MET A 87 4.23 -37.37 2.11
CA MET A 87 5.26 -37.99 2.96
C MET A 87 4.64 -38.80 4.10
N VAL A 88 3.65 -38.24 4.80
CA VAL A 88 2.97 -38.92 5.92
C VAL A 88 2.15 -40.11 5.42
N LEU A 89 1.46 -40.02 4.28
CA LEU A 89 0.72 -41.14 3.68
C LEU A 89 1.65 -42.27 3.24
N ASN A 90 2.75 -41.93 2.56
CA ASN A 90 3.74 -42.92 2.13
C ASN A 90 4.42 -43.58 3.34
N TRP A 91 4.68 -42.84 4.41
CA TRP A 91 5.22 -43.39 5.66
C TRP A 91 4.20 -44.24 6.44
N ALA A 92 2.94 -43.79 6.55
CA ALA A 92 1.91 -44.43 7.36
C ALA A 92 1.37 -45.74 6.75
N PHE A 93 1.37 -45.84 5.41
CA PHE A 93 0.81 -46.99 4.70
C PHE A 93 1.83 -47.76 3.87
N ASP A 94 3.11 -47.39 3.92
CA ASP A 94 4.20 -47.97 3.10
C ASP A 94 3.84 -48.00 1.60
N THR A 95 3.28 -46.89 1.14
CA THR A 95 2.76 -46.72 -0.23
C THR A 95 3.62 -45.73 -1.02
N GLN A 96 3.58 -45.82 -2.35
CA GLN A 96 4.23 -44.86 -3.25
C GLN A 96 3.20 -43.94 -3.91
N TYR A 97 2.43 -43.18 -3.12
CA TYR A 97 1.56 -42.16 -3.68
C TYR A 97 2.41 -41.03 -4.29
N THR A 98 2.36 -40.90 -5.61
CA THR A 98 2.91 -39.77 -6.36
C THR A 98 1.85 -38.78 -6.81
N GLU A 99 0.57 -39.15 -6.73
CA GLU A 99 -0.51 -38.34 -7.25
C GLU A 99 -0.83 -37.15 -6.34
N LYS A 100 -0.70 -35.97 -6.93
CA LYS A 100 -1.07 -34.69 -6.35
C LYS A 100 -2.54 -34.42 -6.68
N THR A 101 -3.31 -33.88 -5.73
CA THR A 101 -4.69 -33.45 -5.97
C THR A 101 -4.72 -32.25 -6.91
N VAL A 102 -4.88 -32.49 -8.21
CA VAL A 102 -4.89 -31.46 -9.28
C VAL A 102 -5.81 -30.28 -8.94
N SER A 103 -6.98 -30.57 -8.35
CA SER A 103 -7.95 -29.55 -7.92
C SER A 103 -7.36 -28.54 -6.93
N TYR A 104 -6.57 -28.99 -5.94
CA TYR A 104 -5.92 -28.10 -4.97
C TYR A 104 -4.92 -27.16 -5.65
N TYR A 105 -4.15 -27.68 -6.61
CA TYR A 105 -3.17 -26.91 -7.37
C TYR A 105 -3.84 -25.86 -8.25
N VAL A 106 -4.92 -26.21 -8.96
CA VAL A 106 -5.67 -25.28 -9.82
C VAL A 106 -6.28 -24.15 -8.99
N GLN A 107 -6.99 -24.48 -7.91
CA GLN A 107 -7.57 -23.46 -7.02
C GLN A 107 -6.50 -22.55 -6.43
N SER A 108 -5.37 -23.13 -6.04
CA SER A 108 -4.26 -22.37 -5.46
C SER A 108 -3.59 -21.45 -6.49
N THR A 109 -3.40 -21.91 -7.72
CA THR A 109 -2.86 -21.08 -8.81
C THR A 109 -3.78 -19.89 -9.13
N VAL A 110 -5.10 -20.08 -9.11
CA VAL A 110 -6.07 -18.98 -9.32
C VAL A 110 -5.95 -17.92 -8.22
N ILE A 111 -5.86 -18.34 -6.96
CA ILE A 111 -5.67 -17.41 -5.83
C ILE A 111 -4.33 -16.68 -5.96
N PHE A 112 -3.25 -17.40 -6.30
CA PHE A 112 -1.92 -16.82 -6.48
C PHE A 112 -1.88 -15.76 -7.58
N ILE A 113 -2.45 -16.04 -8.75
CA ILE A 113 -2.56 -15.07 -9.86
C ILE A 113 -3.41 -13.86 -9.44
N SER A 114 -4.47 -14.09 -8.66
CA SER A 114 -5.34 -13.02 -8.16
C SER A 114 -4.58 -12.07 -7.21
N VAL A 115 -3.75 -12.61 -6.32
CA VAL A 115 -2.92 -11.80 -5.39
C VAL A 115 -1.84 -11.02 -6.14
N ILE A 116 -1.18 -11.63 -7.13
CA ILE A 116 -0.21 -10.94 -8.00
C ILE A 116 -0.88 -9.78 -8.74
N THR A 117 -2.03 -10.05 -9.36
CA THR A 117 -2.77 -9.03 -10.11
C THR A 117 -3.20 -7.88 -9.20
N PHE A 118 -3.63 -8.20 -7.97
CA PHE A 118 -3.95 -7.20 -6.96
C PHE A 118 -2.73 -6.37 -6.55
N GLY A 119 -1.56 -7.00 -6.34
CA GLY A 119 -0.31 -6.30 -6.04
C GLY A 119 0.12 -5.36 -7.16
N LEU A 120 0.10 -5.85 -8.41
CA LEU A 120 0.43 -5.07 -9.60
C LEU A 120 -0.52 -3.89 -9.82
N TYR A 121 -1.83 -4.08 -9.57
CA TYR A 121 -2.81 -3.00 -9.62
C TYR A 121 -2.47 -1.89 -8.60
N ASN A 122 -2.14 -2.25 -7.35
CA ASN A 122 -1.77 -1.28 -6.33
C ASN A 122 -0.43 -0.59 -6.63
N TYR A 123 0.52 -1.28 -7.26
CA TYR A 123 1.76 -0.68 -7.75
C TYR A 123 1.52 0.35 -8.87
N TRP A 124 0.72 -0.04 -9.87
CA TRP A 124 0.33 0.85 -10.96
C TRP A 124 -0.40 2.10 -10.44
N HIS A 125 -1.29 1.89 -9.47
CA HIS A 125 -2.00 2.94 -8.77
C HIS A 125 -1.05 3.93 -8.09
N LEU A 126 -0.11 3.43 -7.29
CA LEU A 126 0.91 4.24 -6.62
C LEU A 126 1.74 5.06 -7.64
N HIS A 127 2.11 4.44 -8.76
CA HIS A 127 2.85 5.11 -9.83
C HIS A 127 2.11 6.33 -10.39
N ILE A 128 0.80 6.20 -10.69
CA ILE A 128 -0.04 7.31 -11.16
C ILE A 128 -0.08 8.47 -10.15
N TYR A 129 -0.22 8.16 -8.86
CA TYR A 129 -0.28 9.18 -7.82
C TYR A 129 1.08 9.86 -7.59
N SER A 130 2.17 9.11 -7.65
CA SER A 130 3.53 9.68 -7.52
C SER A 130 3.87 10.61 -8.70
N SER A 131 3.43 10.25 -9.91
CA SER A 131 3.63 11.06 -11.12
C SER A 131 2.85 12.38 -11.04
N SER A 132 1.58 12.32 -10.62
CA SER A 132 0.75 13.53 -10.43
C SER A 132 1.23 14.43 -9.28
N HIS A 133 1.80 13.85 -8.21
CA HIS A 133 2.42 14.62 -7.13
C HIS A 133 3.67 15.38 -7.58
N LYS A 134 4.59 14.73 -8.32
CA LYS A 134 5.79 15.41 -8.86
C LYS A 134 5.43 16.59 -9.76
N ILE A 135 4.39 16.42 -10.59
CA ILE A 135 3.87 17.49 -11.44
C ILE A 135 3.31 18.63 -10.60
N TRP A 136 2.57 18.32 -9.52
CA TRP A 136 2.03 19.32 -8.62
C TRP A 136 3.12 20.08 -7.86
N GLU A 137 4.18 19.42 -7.38
CA GLU A 137 5.30 20.11 -6.72
C GLU A 137 6.03 21.05 -7.68
N HIS A 138 6.34 20.60 -8.90
CA HIS A 138 6.92 21.47 -9.92
C HIS A 138 6.02 22.67 -10.23
N PHE A 139 4.71 22.46 -10.31
CA PHE A 139 3.74 23.52 -10.56
C PHE A 139 3.58 24.47 -9.36
N SER A 140 3.65 23.96 -8.13
CA SER A 140 3.60 24.75 -6.89
C SER A 140 4.84 25.66 -6.76
N ILE A 141 6.02 25.16 -7.15
CA ILE A 141 7.25 25.96 -7.24
C ILE A 141 7.11 27.05 -8.31
N MET A 142 6.43 26.78 -9.42
CA MET A 142 6.17 27.79 -10.47
C MET A 142 5.09 28.82 -10.10
N ILE A 143 4.10 28.45 -9.28
CA ILE A 143 2.99 29.33 -8.86
C ILE A 143 3.32 30.16 -7.62
N SER A 144 4.38 29.84 -6.88
CA SER A 144 4.87 30.68 -5.79
C SER A 144 6.05 31.54 -6.24
N PRO A 145 5.83 32.67 -6.95
CA PRO A 145 6.87 33.66 -7.08
C PRO A 145 7.05 34.32 -5.70
N GLN A 146 8.17 34.04 -5.05
CA GLN A 146 8.80 34.92 -4.06
C GLN A 146 7.89 35.44 -2.93
N HIS A 147 7.65 34.63 -1.90
CA HIS A 147 7.76 35.18 -0.55
C HIS A 147 9.20 34.99 -0.06
N GLN A 148 10.10 35.76 -0.68
CA GLN A 148 11.35 36.18 -0.05
C GLN A 148 10.95 36.88 1.26
N PHE A 149 11.06 36.18 2.38
CA PHE A 149 11.22 36.86 3.65
C PHE A 149 12.43 37.80 3.49
N PRO A 150 12.30 39.12 3.71
CA PRO A 150 13.47 39.97 3.72
C PRO A 150 14.38 39.47 4.82
N GLN A 151 15.57 39.00 4.42
CA GLN A 151 16.68 38.77 5.33
C GLN A 151 16.87 40.03 6.18
N PRO A 152 16.98 39.95 7.52
CA PRO A 152 17.33 41.11 8.31
C PRO A 152 18.69 41.60 7.80
N ARG A 153 18.71 42.79 7.21
CA ARG A 153 19.95 43.53 6.95
C ARG A 153 20.64 43.65 8.29
N TYR A 154 21.69 42.86 8.50
CA TYR A 154 22.67 43.16 9.54
C TYR A 154 23.17 44.57 9.27
N CYS A 155 22.73 45.52 10.09
CA CYS A 155 23.28 46.85 10.14
C CYS A 155 24.79 46.69 10.36
N THR A 156 25.59 46.93 9.33
CA THR A 156 27.02 47.05 9.46
C THR A 156 27.27 48.27 10.34
N LEU A 157 27.55 48.00 11.62
CA LEU A 157 27.93 48.98 12.62
C LEU A 157 29.23 49.63 12.12
N LYS A 158 29.13 50.86 11.60
CA LYS A 158 30.27 51.66 11.17
C LYS A 158 31.10 51.98 12.43
N LYS A 159 32.21 51.27 12.61
CA LYS A 159 33.16 51.48 13.70
C LYS A 159 33.66 52.93 13.64
N PRO A 160 33.56 53.74 14.71
CA PRO A 160 34.08 55.11 14.69
C PRO A 160 35.60 55.06 14.61
N HIS A 161 36.15 55.79 13.66
CA HIS A 161 37.57 56.03 13.52
C HIS A 161 38.02 56.84 14.74
N ARG A 162 38.74 56.20 15.67
CA ARG A 162 39.42 56.90 16.76
C ARG A 162 40.68 57.54 16.15
N SER A 163 40.67 58.86 16.02
CA SER A 163 41.88 59.65 15.78
C SER A 163 42.73 59.61 17.04
N SER A 164 43.95 59.11 16.90
CA SER A 164 44.99 59.22 17.90
C SER A 164 45.68 60.56 17.70
N ASP A 165 45.43 61.50 18.60
CA ASP A 165 46.40 62.54 19.01
C ASP A 165 46.57 62.39 20.53
#